data_AF-A0A0W0FMY4-F1
#
_entry.id   AF-A0A0W0FMY4-F1
#
_cell.length_a   1.000
_cell.length_b   1.000
_cell.length_c   1.000
_cell.angle_alpha   90.00
_cell.angle_beta   90.00
_cell.angle_gamma   90.00
#
_symmetry.space_group_name_H-M   'P 1'
#
loop_
_entity.id
_entity.type
_entity.pdbx_description
1 polymer ?
#
loop_
_entity_poly.entity_id
_entity_poly.type
_entity_poly.pdbx_seq_one_letter_code
_entity_poly.pdbx_strand_id
1 'polypeptide(L)'
;KGVPHIPHVVAHGDVDQQKTVARTSFPDLFEPGEPSRPFQHYYIVFREVGRRLTDFRTTHELVNAIKDAMKAHQVAYDEAKILHRDISSGNILISEDGKSGFLIDWDFSKPVVDRETPRQHERTGTWQFMSAKLLLGKATRHKRADDLESFFHVLCWVLLKHGPHSLTATKVVERLNQNYDYVMISEGRSIGGTHKETSLRSRAMRDPEM
;
A
#
# COMPACT_ATOMS: atom_id res chain seq x y z
N LYS A 1 -0.14 -3.62 -24.85
CA LYS A 1 0.67 -4.63 -24.11
C LYS A 1 0.32 -4.48 -22.64
N GLY A 2 0.07 -5.57 -21.91
CA GLY A 2 -0.25 -5.50 -20.48
C GLY A 2 0.95 -5.05 -19.65
N VAL A 3 0.68 -4.47 -18.48
CA VAL A 3 1.70 -4.16 -17.48
C VAL A 3 2.22 -5.50 -16.91
N PRO A 4 3.55 -5.76 -16.89
CA PRO A 4 4.08 -6.99 -16.33
C PRO A 4 3.87 -7.04 -14.82
N HIS A 5 3.87 -8.24 -14.24
CA HIS A 5 3.76 -8.45 -12.79
C HIS A 5 2.46 -7.90 -12.15
N ILE A 6 1.43 -7.62 -12.97
CA ILE A 6 0.05 -7.53 -12.52
C ILE A 6 -0.64 -8.84 -12.91
N PRO A 7 -1.33 -9.53 -11.99
CA PRO A 7 -2.05 -10.75 -12.33
C PRO A 7 -3.11 -10.49 -13.42
N HIS A 8 -3.26 -11.46 -14.31
CA HIS A 8 -4.20 -11.38 -15.41
C HIS A 8 -5.60 -11.69 -14.92
N VAL A 9 -6.52 -10.79 -15.22
CA VAL A 9 -7.95 -11.00 -14.97
C VAL A 9 -8.47 -12.08 -15.92
N VAL A 10 -9.09 -13.13 -15.36
CA VAL A 10 -9.74 -14.21 -16.12
C VAL A 10 -11.25 -14.12 -16.09
N ALA A 11 -11.80 -13.54 -15.03
CA ALA A 11 -13.22 -13.25 -14.90
C ALA A 11 -13.41 -12.05 -13.98
N HIS A 12 -14.45 -11.28 -14.20
CA HIS A 12 -14.89 -10.25 -13.28
C HIS A 12 -16.39 -10.03 -13.47
N GLY A 13 -17.06 -9.48 -12.46
CA GLY A 13 -18.48 -9.18 -12.57
C GLY A 13 -19.07 -8.73 -11.24
N ASP A 14 -20.30 -8.26 -11.32
CA ASP A 14 -21.10 -7.99 -10.14
C ASP A 14 -21.79 -9.28 -9.69
N VAL A 15 -21.86 -9.51 -8.38
CA VAL A 15 -22.62 -10.61 -7.80
C VAL A 15 -24.08 -10.19 -7.71
N ASP A 16 -24.92 -10.81 -8.53
CA ASP A 16 -26.35 -10.55 -8.52
C ASP A 16 -26.95 -10.69 -7.12
N GLN A 17 -27.92 -9.81 -6.81
CA GLN A 17 -28.66 -9.77 -5.54
C GLN A 17 -27.83 -9.41 -4.29
N GLN A 18 -26.52 -9.20 -4.39
CA GLN A 18 -25.68 -8.76 -3.26
C GLN A 18 -25.40 -7.26 -3.31
N LYS A 19 -26.44 -6.47 -2.97
CA LYS A 19 -26.37 -5.01 -2.82
C LYS A 19 -26.63 -4.61 -1.38
N THR A 20 -25.98 -3.54 -0.91
CA THR A 20 -26.29 -2.97 0.40
C THR A 20 -27.73 -2.45 0.43
N VAL A 21 -28.52 -2.93 1.40
CA VAL A 21 -29.92 -2.53 1.63
C VAL A 21 -30.09 -1.72 2.93
N ALA A 22 -28.98 -1.26 3.53
CA ALA A 22 -28.99 -0.61 4.84
C ALA A 22 -30.02 0.53 4.97
N ARG A 23 -30.17 1.36 3.93
CA ARG A 23 -31.15 2.47 3.96
C ARG A 23 -32.61 1.99 3.94
N THR A 24 -32.91 0.96 3.15
CA THR A 24 -34.26 0.38 3.12
C THR A 24 -34.57 -0.41 4.39
N SER A 25 -33.56 -1.03 5.01
CA SER A 25 -33.74 -1.86 6.21
C SER A 25 -33.69 -1.06 7.52
N PHE A 26 -32.97 0.06 7.56
CA PHE A 26 -32.75 0.88 8.76
C PHE A 26 -32.87 2.38 8.44
N PRO A 27 -34.06 2.87 8.00
CA PRO A 27 -34.22 4.25 7.56
C PRO A 27 -33.90 5.28 8.66
N ASP A 28 -34.15 4.94 9.92
CA ASP A 28 -33.94 5.83 11.07
C ASP A 28 -32.45 6.14 11.37
N LEU A 29 -31.52 5.40 10.77
CA LEU A 29 -30.08 5.64 10.90
C LEU A 29 -29.53 6.63 9.86
N PHE A 30 -30.35 7.10 8.92
CA PHE A 30 -29.91 7.99 7.83
C PHE A 30 -30.70 9.30 7.84
N GLU A 31 -29.99 10.40 7.62
CA GLU A 31 -30.63 11.71 7.54
C GLU A 31 -31.45 11.85 6.23
N PRO A 32 -32.59 12.57 6.25
CA PRO A 32 -33.37 12.86 5.05
C PRO A 32 -32.51 13.58 4.01
N GLY A 33 -32.41 13.02 2.80
CA GLY A 33 -31.63 13.61 1.70
C GLY A 33 -30.15 13.28 1.69
N GLU A 34 -29.64 12.49 2.66
CA GLU A 34 -28.25 12.02 2.63
C GLU A 34 -27.98 11.17 1.36
N PRO A 35 -26.91 11.44 0.61
CA PRO A 35 -26.56 10.62 -0.56
C PRO A 35 -26.11 9.23 -0.10
N SER A 36 -26.91 8.22 -0.40
CA SER A 36 -26.57 6.82 -0.19
C SER A 36 -26.40 6.15 -1.53
N ARG A 37 -25.16 5.77 -1.87
CA ARG A 37 -24.88 4.88 -3.00
C ARG A 37 -24.83 3.46 -2.45
N PRO A 38 -25.73 2.54 -2.85
CA PRO A 38 -25.62 1.16 -2.41
C PRO A 38 -24.30 0.57 -2.89
N PHE A 39 -23.58 -0.14 -2.01
CA PHE A 39 -22.43 -0.92 -2.47
C PHE A 39 -22.93 -2.16 -3.19
N GLN A 40 -22.32 -2.46 -4.33
CA GLN A 40 -22.52 -3.67 -5.10
C GLN A 40 -21.34 -4.60 -4.81
N HIS A 41 -21.60 -5.84 -4.39
CA HIS A 41 -20.55 -6.84 -4.32
C HIS A 41 -20.09 -7.17 -5.73
N TYR A 42 -18.81 -6.97 -6.02
CA TYR A 42 -18.18 -7.36 -7.26
C TYR A 42 -17.05 -8.37 -6.99
N TYR A 43 -16.72 -9.19 -7.99
CA TYR A 43 -15.61 -10.12 -7.92
C TYR A 43 -14.64 -9.91 -9.09
N ILE A 44 -13.37 -10.20 -8.85
CA ILE A 44 -12.33 -10.30 -9.88
C ILE A 44 -11.56 -11.59 -9.60
N VAL A 45 -11.41 -12.41 -10.63
CA VAL A 45 -10.63 -13.64 -10.59
C VAL A 45 -9.36 -13.41 -11.37
N PHE A 46 -8.22 -13.72 -10.75
CA PHE A 46 -6.91 -13.64 -11.37
C PHE A 46 -6.39 -15.04 -11.71
N ARG A 47 -5.65 -15.16 -12.82
CA ARG A 47 -5.01 -16.41 -13.25
C ARG A 47 -3.88 -16.80 -12.30
N GLU A 48 -3.03 -15.84 -11.95
CA GLU A 48 -1.85 -16.07 -11.13
C GLU A 48 -2.26 -16.13 -9.66
N VAL A 49 -1.82 -17.20 -8.99
CA VAL A 49 -1.92 -17.36 -7.54
C VAL A 49 -0.55 -17.11 -6.93
N GLY A 50 -0.53 -16.44 -5.79
CA GLY A 50 0.68 -16.19 -5.04
C GLY A 50 0.43 -16.24 -3.54
N ARG A 51 1.52 -16.42 -2.81
CA ARG A 51 1.56 -16.40 -1.35
C ARG A 51 1.95 -15.01 -0.84
N ARG A 52 1.65 -14.75 0.43
CA ARG A 52 1.90 -13.44 1.05
C ARG A 52 3.39 -13.11 1.04
N LEU A 53 3.73 -11.83 0.93
CA LEU A 53 5.11 -11.38 0.98
C LEU A 53 5.84 -11.82 2.27
N THR A 54 5.13 -11.88 3.40
CA THR A 54 5.67 -12.30 4.71
C THR A 54 6.01 -13.78 4.80
N ASP A 55 5.53 -14.60 3.87
CA ASP A 55 5.77 -16.05 3.88
C ASP A 55 7.06 -16.43 3.11
N PHE A 56 7.90 -15.46 2.72
CA PHE A 56 9.14 -15.70 1.97
C PHE A 56 10.03 -16.78 2.63
N ARG A 57 10.63 -17.64 1.80
CA ARG A 57 11.54 -18.71 2.23
C ARG A 57 12.99 -18.22 2.26
N THR A 58 13.33 -17.26 1.40
CA THR A 58 14.65 -16.63 1.35
C THR A 58 14.52 -15.13 1.18
N THR A 59 15.52 -14.37 1.66
CA THR A 59 15.59 -12.92 1.43
C THR A 59 15.68 -12.57 -0.06
N HIS A 60 16.21 -13.47 -0.88
CA HIS A 60 16.20 -13.33 -2.33
C HIS A 60 14.76 -13.32 -2.89
N GLU A 61 13.90 -14.24 -2.46
CA GLU A 61 12.49 -14.24 -2.88
C GLU A 61 11.79 -12.94 -2.49
N LEU A 62 12.00 -12.45 -1.27
CA LEU A 62 11.45 -11.19 -0.78
C LEU A 62 11.87 -10.00 -1.67
N VAL A 63 13.17 -9.84 -1.88
CA VAL A 63 13.72 -8.72 -2.66
C VAL A 63 13.29 -8.84 -4.13
N ASN A 64 13.27 -10.05 -4.69
CA ASN A 64 12.84 -10.28 -6.06
C ASN A 64 11.36 -9.94 -6.26
N ALA A 65 10.48 -10.32 -5.33
CA ALA A 65 9.06 -10.01 -5.42
C ALA A 65 8.79 -8.49 -5.32
N ILE A 66 9.48 -7.79 -4.43
CA ILE A 66 9.41 -6.32 -4.31
C ILE A 66 9.91 -5.65 -5.59
N LYS A 67 11.05 -6.11 -6.14
CA LYS A 67 11.60 -5.60 -7.41
C LYS A 67 10.60 -5.77 -8.56
N ASP A 68 9.95 -6.92 -8.67
CA ASP A 68 8.95 -7.20 -9.70
C ASP A 68 7.69 -6.33 -9.53
N ALA A 69 7.22 -6.13 -8.30
CA ALA A 69 6.12 -5.21 -7.98
C ALA A 69 6.48 -3.75 -8.29
N MET A 70 7.71 -3.32 -8.00
CA MET A 70 8.23 -2.00 -8.42
C MET A 70 8.27 -1.88 -9.94
N LYS A 71 8.54 -2.97 -10.67
CA LYS A 71 8.49 -2.98 -12.14
C LYS A 71 7.07 -2.83 -12.67
N ALA A 72 6.09 -3.52 -12.07
CA ALA A 72 4.67 -3.31 -12.37
C ALA A 72 4.27 -1.85 -12.19
N HIS A 73 4.61 -1.28 -11.02
CA HIS A 73 4.35 0.13 -10.70
C HIS A 73 5.00 1.09 -11.69
N GLN A 74 6.27 0.88 -12.02
CA GLN A 74 7.01 1.69 -12.99
C GLN A 74 6.30 1.70 -14.34
N VAL A 75 5.96 0.53 -14.87
CA VAL A 75 5.32 0.42 -16.19
C VAL A 75 3.90 1.01 -16.16
N ALA A 76 3.11 0.78 -15.11
CA ALA A 76 1.80 1.40 -14.95
C ALA A 76 1.88 2.94 -14.91
N TYR A 77 2.88 3.48 -14.20
CA TYR A 77 3.10 4.92 -14.14
C TYR A 77 3.60 5.48 -15.47
N ASP A 78 4.60 4.85 -16.09
CA ASP A 78 5.25 5.38 -17.29
C ASP A 78 4.32 5.29 -18.51
N GLU A 79 3.56 4.20 -18.68
CA GLU A 79 2.68 3.95 -19.83
C GLU A 79 1.25 4.46 -19.63
N ALA A 80 0.65 4.25 -18.45
CA ALA A 80 -0.76 4.57 -18.19
C ALA A 80 -0.97 5.81 -17.31
N LYS A 81 0.11 6.40 -16.77
CA LYS A 81 0.06 7.54 -15.83
C LYS A 81 -0.80 7.23 -14.61
N ILE A 82 -0.70 6.03 -14.05
CA ILE A 82 -1.42 5.58 -12.86
C ILE A 82 -0.48 5.51 -11.65
N LEU A 83 -0.94 6.00 -10.50
CA LEU A 83 -0.34 5.76 -9.17
C LEU A 83 -1.12 4.67 -8.45
N HIS A 84 -0.45 3.85 -7.64
CA HIS A 84 -1.12 2.78 -6.90
C HIS A 84 -1.75 3.28 -5.61
N ARG A 85 -1.03 4.13 -4.85
CA ARG A 85 -1.49 4.80 -3.62
C ARG A 85 -1.74 3.91 -2.40
N ASP A 86 -1.52 2.61 -2.50
CA ASP A 86 -1.64 1.67 -1.38
C ASP A 86 -0.64 0.51 -1.51
N ILE A 87 0.62 0.86 -1.73
CA ILE A 87 1.71 -0.12 -1.65
C ILE A 87 1.83 -0.59 -0.20
N SER A 88 1.58 -1.88 0.03
CA SER A 88 1.63 -2.53 1.34
C SER A 88 2.21 -3.94 1.22
N SER A 89 2.61 -4.55 2.35
CA SER A 89 3.04 -5.96 2.35
C SER A 89 1.93 -6.95 1.98
N GLY A 90 0.66 -6.56 2.13
CA GLY A 90 -0.51 -7.35 1.73
C GLY A 90 -0.78 -7.30 0.23
N ASN A 91 -0.33 -6.24 -0.45
CA ASN A 91 -0.61 -5.98 -1.86
C ASN A 91 0.53 -6.45 -2.79
N ILE A 92 1.54 -7.12 -2.23
CA ILE A 92 2.63 -7.74 -2.98
C ILE A 92 2.60 -9.25 -2.70
N LEU A 93 2.50 -10.04 -3.76
CA LEU A 93 2.53 -11.49 -3.68
C LEU A 93 3.85 -12.04 -4.21
N ILE A 94 4.24 -13.19 -3.68
CA ILE A 94 5.33 -14.02 -4.21
C ILE A 94 4.66 -15.16 -5.01
N SER A 95 5.16 -15.47 -6.20
CA SER A 95 4.71 -16.66 -6.92
C SER A 95 4.94 -17.94 -6.11
N GLU A 96 4.13 -18.97 -6.35
CA GLU A 96 4.25 -20.26 -5.64
C GLU A 96 5.65 -20.88 -5.76
N ASP A 97 6.27 -20.74 -6.94
CA ASP A 97 7.64 -21.21 -7.21
C ASP A 97 8.74 -20.28 -6.67
N GLY A 98 8.39 -19.14 -6.08
CA GLY A 98 9.33 -18.17 -5.49
C GLY A 98 10.10 -17.31 -6.51
N LYS A 99 9.83 -17.44 -7.81
CA LYS A 99 10.65 -16.84 -8.87
C LYS A 99 10.19 -15.47 -9.34
N SER A 100 8.95 -15.07 -9.03
CA SER A 100 8.36 -13.81 -9.47
C SER A 100 7.57 -13.13 -8.35
N GLY A 101 7.37 -11.82 -8.49
CA GLY A 101 6.42 -11.04 -7.68
C GLY A 101 5.23 -10.56 -8.49
N PHE A 102 4.14 -10.25 -7.77
CA PHE A 102 2.95 -9.61 -8.32
C PHE A 102 2.50 -8.42 -7.46
N LEU A 103 2.10 -7.32 -8.10
CA LEU A 103 1.46 -6.18 -7.47
C LEU A 103 -0.05 -6.24 -7.71
N ILE A 104 -0.82 -6.36 -6.64
CA ILE A 104 -2.27 -6.52 -6.64
C ILE A 104 -2.95 -5.33 -5.96
N ASP A 105 -4.30 -5.35 -5.95
CA ASP A 105 -5.13 -4.37 -5.23
C ASP A 105 -4.93 -2.92 -5.70
N TRP A 106 -5.44 -2.64 -6.90
CA TRP A 106 -5.36 -1.33 -7.54
C TRP A 106 -6.58 -0.44 -7.24
N ASP A 107 -7.37 -0.76 -6.21
CA ASP A 107 -8.65 -0.09 -5.91
C ASP A 107 -8.46 1.38 -5.50
N PHE A 108 -7.34 1.71 -4.86
CA PHE A 108 -6.97 3.09 -4.52
C PHE A 108 -6.24 3.83 -5.65
N SER A 109 -5.99 3.16 -6.78
CA SER A 109 -5.20 3.73 -7.86
C SER A 109 -5.86 4.97 -8.46
N LYS A 110 -5.05 5.92 -8.90
CA LYS A 110 -5.55 7.14 -9.56
C LYS A 110 -4.65 7.58 -10.72
N PRO A 111 -5.26 8.14 -11.78
CA PRO A 111 -4.51 8.85 -12.82
C PRO A 111 -3.74 10.06 -12.24
N VAL A 112 -2.54 10.30 -12.75
CA VAL A 112 -1.70 11.45 -12.39
C VAL A 112 -2.31 12.79 -12.83
N VAL A 113 -3.23 12.75 -13.80
CA VAL A 113 -3.88 13.93 -14.42
C VAL A 113 -5.32 14.10 -13.96
N ASP A 114 -5.62 13.84 -12.69
CA ASP A 114 -6.94 14.21 -12.16
C ASP A 114 -6.93 15.69 -11.74
N ARG A 115 -7.21 16.58 -12.71
CA ARG A 115 -7.37 18.03 -12.50
C ARG A 115 -8.82 18.42 -12.14
N GLU A 116 -9.78 17.49 -12.30
CA GLU A 116 -11.21 17.82 -12.28
C GLU A 116 -11.95 17.34 -11.04
N THR A 117 -11.39 16.42 -10.24
CA THR A 117 -12.02 16.09 -8.95
C THR A 117 -11.69 17.11 -7.86
N PRO A 118 -12.67 17.49 -7.00
CA PRO A 118 -12.41 18.25 -5.79
C PRO A 118 -11.25 17.61 -5.03
N ARG A 119 -10.29 18.45 -4.62
CA ARG A 119 -9.03 18.05 -3.97
C ARG A 119 -9.30 17.32 -2.65
N GLN A 120 -9.65 16.04 -2.72
CA GLN A 120 -9.81 15.21 -1.54
C GLN A 120 -8.42 15.00 -0.94
N HIS A 121 -8.20 15.58 0.24
CA HIS A 121 -7.10 15.28 1.15
C HIS A 121 -7.25 13.85 1.72
N GLU A 122 -7.66 12.89 0.91
CA GLU A 122 -7.77 11.52 1.39
C GLU A 122 -6.37 10.94 1.44
N ARG A 123 -5.83 10.94 2.66
CA ARG A 123 -4.79 10.01 3.07
C ARG A 123 -5.36 8.61 2.96
N THR A 124 -5.31 8.06 1.76
CA THR A 124 -5.61 6.66 1.47
C THR A 124 -4.33 5.85 1.60
N GLY A 125 -4.48 4.59 1.99
CA GLY A 125 -3.41 3.62 2.04
C GLY A 125 -2.99 3.26 3.46
N THR A 126 -2.20 2.20 3.55
CA THR A 126 -1.81 1.55 4.81
C THR A 126 -0.83 2.43 5.60
N TRP A 127 -1.19 2.81 6.84
CA TRP A 127 -0.43 3.73 7.70
C TRP A 127 1.05 3.39 7.81
N GLN A 128 1.37 2.12 8.08
CA GLN A 128 2.73 1.63 8.26
C GLN A 128 3.60 1.88 7.03
N PHE A 129 3.04 1.90 5.83
CA PHE A 129 3.84 2.01 4.59
C PHE A 129 3.76 3.40 3.97
N MET A 130 2.77 4.20 4.34
CA MET A 130 2.61 5.57 3.86
C MET A 130 3.88 6.42 4.05
N SER A 131 4.19 7.24 3.04
CA SER A 131 5.37 8.11 3.04
C SER A 131 5.37 9.10 4.20
N ALA A 132 6.56 9.51 4.63
CA ALA A 132 6.74 10.47 5.71
C ALA A 132 6.00 11.79 5.43
N LYS A 133 6.06 12.28 4.18
CA LYS A 133 5.40 13.55 3.78
C LYS A 133 3.88 13.46 3.86
N LEU A 134 3.30 12.33 3.45
CA LEU A 134 1.86 12.09 3.57
C LEU A 134 1.45 12.03 5.04
N LEU A 135 2.15 11.24 5.86
CA LEU A 135 1.87 11.09 7.30
C LEU A 135 2.01 12.41 8.09
N LEU A 136 2.97 13.26 7.71
CA LEU A 136 3.18 14.59 8.31
C LEU A 136 2.18 15.63 7.80
N GLY A 137 1.36 15.33 6.78
CA GLY A 137 0.43 16.30 6.18
C GLY A 137 1.12 17.41 5.40
N LYS A 138 2.41 17.23 5.09
CA LYS A 138 3.22 18.16 4.28
C LYS A 138 2.98 17.98 2.78
N ALA A 139 2.33 16.89 2.37
CA ALA A 139 2.02 16.58 0.99
C ALA A 139 0.66 17.18 0.58
N THR A 140 0.66 17.92 -0.54
CA THR A 140 -0.57 18.42 -1.17
C THR A 140 -1.26 17.38 -2.05
N ARG A 141 -0.53 16.37 -2.49
CA ARG A 141 -1.02 15.22 -3.28
C ARG A 141 -0.07 14.04 -3.15
N HIS A 142 -0.59 12.83 -3.32
CA HIS A 142 0.21 11.61 -3.51
C HIS A 142 0.96 11.69 -4.85
N LYS A 143 2.25 11.35 -4.85
CA LYS A 143 3.14 11.35 -6.03
C LYS A 143 3.83 10.01 -6.20
N ARG A 144 4.47 9.79 -7.36
CA ARG A 144 5.29 8.59 -7.63
C ARG A 144 6.33 8.33 -6.53
N ALA A 145 6.95 9.39 -6.01
CA ALA A 145 7.95 9.27 -4.95
C ALA A 145 7.36 8.72 -3.63
N ASP A 146 6.07 8.94 -3.37
CA ASP A 146 5.40 8.42 -2.18
C ASP A 146 5.18 6.90 -2.30
N ASP A 147 4.70 6.40 -3.45
CA ASP A 147 4.62 4.96 -3.73
C ASP A 147 6.02 4.28 -3.64
N LEU A 148 7.07 4.93 -4.15
CA LEU A 148 8.44 4.42 -4.07
C LEU A 148 8.98 4.39 -2.62
N GLU A 149 8.65 5.39 -1.81
CA GLU A 149 8.97 5.38 -0.38
C GLU A 149 8.22 4.24 0.34
N SER A 150 6.98 3.96 -0.03
CA SER A 150 6.23 2.84 0.51
C SER A 150 6.88 1.48 0.23
N PHE A 151 7.43 1.25 -0.97
CA PHE A 151 8.20 0.03 -1.26
C PHE A 151 9.43 -0.13 -0.35
N PHE A 152 10.13 0.95 -0.05
CA PHE A 152 11.23 0.95 0.90
C PHE A 152 10.74 0.57 2.32
N HIS A 153 9.65 1.17 2.79
CA HIS A 153 9.06 0.85 4.09
C HIS A 153 8.57 -0.60 4.17
N VAL A 154 7.99 -1.14 3.10
CA VAL A 154 7.59 -2.56 3.02
C VAL A 154 8.81 -3.47 3.20
N LEU A 155 9.91 -3.22 2.47
CA LEU A 155 11.13 -4.01 2.59
C LEU A 155 11.68 -3.98 4.03
N CYS A 156 11.84 -2.78 4.60
CA CYS A 156 12.40 -2.62 5.94
C CYS A 156 11.49 -3.23 7.01
N TRP A 157 10.17 -3.06 6.90
CA TRP A 157 9.21 -3.62 7.86
C TRP A 157 9.18 -5.14 7.82
N VAL A 158 9.15 -5.75 6.62
CA VAL A 158 9.15 -7.22 6.49
C VAL A 158 10.46 -7.81 7.01
N LEU A 159 11.61 -7.22 6.68
CA LEU A 159 12.90 -7.68 7.20
C LEU A 159 13.01 -7.53 8.71
N LEU A 160 12.51 -6.43 9.29
CA LEU A 160 12.54 -6.20 10.73
C LEU A 160 11.61 -7.15 11.50
N LYS A 161 10.50 -7.56 10.90
CA LYS A 161 9.49 -8.39 11.58
C LYS A 161 9.67 -9.89 11.34
N HIS A 162 10.14 -10.27 10.16
CA HIS A 162 10.18 -11.66 9.69
C HIS A 162 11.56 -12.09 9.16
N GLY A 163 12.47 -11.14 8.94
CA GLY A 163 13.79 -11.41 8.38
C GLY A 163 14.84 -11.84 9.40
N PRO A 164 15.97 -12.40 8.93
CA PRO A 164 17.09 -12.74 9.79
C PRO A 164 17.79 -11.46 10.29
N HIS A 165 17.90 -11.30 11.61
CA HIS A 165 18.69 -10.22 12.23
C HIS A 165 19.09 -10.57 13.66
N SER A 166 20.09 -9.88 14.21
CA SER A 166 20.58 -10.05 15.58
C SER A 166 19.90 -9.17 16.64
N LEU A 167 18.85 -8.43 16.27
CA LEU A 167 18.10 -7.58 17.21
C LEU A 167 17.33 -8.43 18.22
N THR A 168 17.29 -7.97 19.46
CA THR A 168 16.42 -8.55 20.50
C THR A 168 14.96 -8.22 20.20
N ALA A 169 14.03 -9.06 20.68
CA ALA A 169 12.59 -8.83 20.50
C ALA A 169 12.16 -7.43 20.99
N THR A 170 12.70 -6.96 22.11
CA THR A 170 12.43 -5.61 22.63
C THR A 170 12.86 -4.52 21.64
N LYS A 171 14.06 -4.64 21.05
CA LYS A 171 14.55 -3.68 20.04
C LYS A 171 13.72 -3.74 18.76
N VAL A 172 13.22 -4.91 18.37
CA VAL A 172 12.31 -5.05 17.22
C VAL A 172 11.00 -4.32 17.48
N VAL A 173 10.35 -4.57 18.62
CA VAL A 173 9.09 -3.91 19.00
C VAL A 173 9.27 -2.40 19.12
N GLU A 174 10.37 -1.95 19.74
CA GLU A 174 10.70 -0.53 19.83
C GLU A 174 10.80 0.12 18.44
N ARG A 175 11.56 -0.50 17.53
CA ARG A 175 11.72 0.01 16.16
C ARG A 175 10.42 -0.01 15.37
N LEU A 176 9.60 -1.06 15.51
CA LEU A 176 8.29 -1.14 14.87
C LEU A 176 7.38 -0.01 15.35
N ASN A 177 7.29 0.17 16.67
CA ASN A 177 6.51 1.24 17.28
C ASN A 177 6.97 2.62 16.81
N GLN A 178 8.27 2.91 16.88
CA GLN A 178 8.80 4.24 16.52
C GLN A 178 8.60 4.58 15.04
N ASN A 179 8.86 3.63 14.14
CA ASN A 179 8.95 3.90 12.70
C ASN A 179 7.63 3.67 11.96
N TYR A 180 6.78 2.76 12.43
CA TYR A 180 5.65 2.26 11.65
C TYR A 180 4.30 2.39 12.37
N ASP A 181 4.26 2.20 13.70
CA ASP A 181 2.98 2.21 14.44
C ASP A 181 2.72 3.51 15.23
N TYR A 182 3.70 4.42 15.30
CA TYR A 182 3.56 5.68 16.00
C TYR A 182 2.53 6.61 15.33
N VAL A 183 1.52 7.01 16.10
CA VAL A 183 0.47 7.98 15.72
C VAL A 183 0.31 9.01 16.82
N MET A 184 0.22 10.28 16.45
CA MET A 184 -0.31 11.34 17.32
C MET A 184 -1.59 11.91 16.72
N ILE A 185 -2.47 12.45 17.55
CA ILE A 185 -3.65 13.20 17.08
C ILE A 185 -3.40 14.68 17.35
N SER A 186 -3.48 15.50 16.32
CA SER A 186 -3.35 16.96 16.40
C SER A 186 -4.47 17.60 15.59
N GLU A 187 -5.26 18.47 16.22
CA GLU A 187 -6.41 19.14 15.58
C GLU A 187 -7.39 18.16 14.89
N GLY A 188 -7.66 17.02 15.54
CA GLY A 188 -8.54 15.98 15.00
C GLY A 188 -7.96 15.18 13.83
N ARG A 189 -6.68 15.38 13.48
CA ARG A 189 -5.98 14.64 12.43
C ARG A 189 -4.90 13.75 13.03
N SER A 190 -4.88 12.49 12.61
CA SER A 190 -3.74 11.60 12.87
C SER A 190 -2.50 12.13 12.17
N ILE A 191 -1.36 12.21 12.83
CA ILE A 191 -0.06 12.63 12.27
C ILE A 191 1.02 11.63 12.71
N GLY A 192 2.02 11.45 11.87
CA GLY A 192 3.13 10.52 12.11
C GLY A 192 4.27 10.76 11.15
N GLY A 193 5.15 9.76 10.99
CA GLY A 193 6.20 9.79 9.96
C GLY A 193 7.44 10.63 10.29
N THR A 194 7.55 11.24 11.48
CA THR A 194 8.75 11.98 11.90
C THR A 194 10.00 11.09 11.88
N HIS A 195 9.92 9.87 12.42
CA HIS A 195 11.06 8.93 12.41
C HIS A 195 11.42 8.49 10.98
N LYS A 196 10.43 8.29 10.11
CA LYS A 196 10.65 8.02 8.69
C LYS A 196 11.35 9.18 7.99
N GLU A 197 10.90 10.41 8.22
CA GLU A 197 11.53 11.63 7.66
C GLU A 197 12.98 11.76 8.15
N THR A 198 13.22 11.58 9.45
CA THR A 198 14.55 11.66 10.05
C THR A 198 15.46 10.57 9.49
N SER A 199 15.01 9.32 9.45
CA SER A 199 15.79 8.19 8.93
C SER A 199 16.20 8.37 7.47
N LEU A 200 15.30 8.86 6.62
CA LEU A 200 15.59 9.15 5.20
C LEU A 200 16.52 10.36 5.01
N ARG A 201 16.49 11.33 5.93
CA ARG A 201 17.37 12.52 5.90
C ARG A 201 18.75 12.23 6.46
N SER A 202 18.84 11.42 7.52
CA SER A 202 20.10 10.97 8.11
C SER A 202 20.74 9.96 7.17
N ARG A 203 21.64 10.42 6.29
CA ARG A 203 22.43 9.58 5.36
C ARG A 203 23.44 8.64 6.08
N ALA A 204 23.03 7.93 7.13
CA ALA A 204 23.80 6.87 7.79
C ALA A 204 23.67 5.49 7.06
N MET A 205 23.49 5.52 5.74
CA MET A 205 23.74 4.38 4.83
C MET A 205 24.88 4.73 3.87
N ARG A 206 25.89 5.43 4.39
CA ARG A 206 27.23 5.55 3.80
C ARG A 206 28.22 5.35 4.94
N ASP A 207 28.38 4.11 5.37
CA ASP A 207 29.61 3.73 6.06
C ASP A 207 30.20 2.53 5.31
N PRO A 208 31.31 2.71 4.56
CA PRO A 208 32.01 1.60 3.91
C PRO A 208 32.88 0.78 4.86
N GLU A 209 32.96 1.11 6.15
CA GLU A 209 33.81 0.38 7.11
C GLU A 209 33.09 0.09 8.44
N MET A 210 32.36 -1.03 8.49
CA MET A 210 32.25 -1.93 9.65
C MET A 210 31.91 -3.35 9.20
#